data_AF-A0A5C8QKY5-F1
#
_entry.id   AF-A0A5C8QKY5-F1
#
_cell.length_a   1.000
_cell.length_b   1.000
_cell.length_c   1.000
_cell.angle_alpha   90.00
_cell.angle_beta   90.00
_cell.angle_gamma   90.00
#
_symmetry.space_group_name_H-M   'P 1'
#
loop_
_entity.id
_entity.type
_entity.pdbx_description
1 polymer ?
#
loop_
_entity_poly.entity_id
_entity_poly.type
_entity_poly.pdbx_seq_one_letter_code
_entity_poly.pdbx_strand_id
1 'polypeptide(L)'
;MVAGLLFLALAFFAVGQAGATRNSAQSGADAAALAAAQESRDRFAEELLTNFFMPGYLDNIFNGSPVGPVIGCAAAQQLADKNGVDVKPNGCKALGGTSWGFTVDVRTQEPMGDNILPGTEDKKAEATATAVVEPRCMFKPAEDDGESEENPEPGEEGEEEPSLPGELVCNGRGLDLDPKNLVLPDMSVLFSVRLAED
;
A
#
# COMPACT_ATOMS: atom_id res chain seq x y z
N MET A 1 40.27 -34.37 -18.69
CA MET A 1 38.97 -34.51 -17.98
C MET A 1 38.74 -33.41 -16.95
N VAL A 2 39.72 -33.04 -16.13
CA VAL A 2 39.56 -31.99 -15.09
C VAL A 2 39.18 -30.62 -15.67
N ALA A 3 39.81 -30.18 -16.76
CA ALA A 3 39.48 -28.90 -17.40
C ALA A 3 38.03 -28.79 -17.90
N GLY A 4 37.46 -29.89 -18.42
CA GLY A 4 36.07 -29.92 -18.86
C GLY A 4 35.06 -29.87 -17.71
N LEU A 5 35.38 -30.52 -16.58
CA LEU A 5 34.58 -30.45 -15.35
C LEU A 5 34.64 -29.05 -14.71
N LEU A 6 35.82 -28.42 -14.68
CA LEU A 6 35.97 -27.05 -14.18
C LEU A 6 35.23 -26.04 -15.05
N PHE A 7 35.24 -26.19 -16.38
CA PHE A 7 34.47 -25.33 -17.28
C PHE A 7 32.95 -25.48 -17.03
N LEU A 8 32.45 -26.70 -16.89
CA LEU A 8 31.04 -26.93 -16.53
C LEU A 8 30.68 -26.33 -15.17
N ALA A 9 31.54 -26.49 -14.16
CA ALA A 9 31.31 -25.91 -12.83
C ALA A 9 31.24 -24.37 -12.89
N LEU A 10 32.13 -23.73 -13.65
CA LEU A 10 32.13 -22.28 -13.85
C LEU A 10 30.87 -21.80 -14.58
N ALA A 11 30.43 -22.54 -15.61
CA ALA A 11 29.22 -22.23 -16.34
C ALA A 11 27.97 -22.31 -15.46
N PHE A 12 27.85 -23.34 -14.61
CA PHE A 12 26.74 -23.45 -13.65
C PHE A 12 26.77 -22.35 -12.59
N PHE A 13 27.97 -21.97 -12.10
CA PHE A 13 28.12 -20.88 -11.15
C PHE A 13 27.62 -19.54 -11.73
N ALA A 14 28.03 -19.20 -12.96
CA ALA A 14 27.62 -17.96 -13.61
C ALA A 14 26.09 -17.90 -13.86
N VAL A 15 25.46 -19.02 -14.24
CA VAL A 15 24.00 -19.12 -14.36
C VAL A 15 23.33 -18.93 -12.99
N GLY A 16 23.91 -19.48 -11.92
CA GLY A 16 23.42 -19.30 -10.55
C GLY A 16 23.47 -17.84 -10.08
N GLN A 17 24.56 -17.12 -10.37
CA GLN A 17 24.68 -15.70 -10.04
C GLN A 17 23.64 -14.84 -10.77
N ALA A 18 23.46 -15.04 -12.08
CA ALA A 18 22.46 -14.30 -12.84
C ALA A 18 21.03 -14.56 -12.32
N GLY A 19 20.74 -15.80 -11.89
CA GLY A 19 19.48 -16.14 -11.23
C GLY A 19 19.29 -15.42 -9.89
N ALA A 20 20.34 -15.35 -9.07
CA ALA A 20 20.30 -14.63 -7.80
C ALA A 20 20.04 -13.13 -8.00
N THR A 21 20.75 -12.47 -8.92
CA THR A 21 20.55 -11.04 -9.20
C THR A 21 19.13 -10.74 -9.71
N ARG A 22 18.55 -11.62 -10.52
CA ARG A 22 17.16 -11.47 -10.98
C ARG A 22 16.16 -11.58 -9.83
N ASN A 23 16.36 -12.53 -8.93
CA ASN A 23 15.51 -12.65 -7.73
C ASN A 23 15.66 -11.44 -6.81
N SER A 24 16.88 -10.94 -6.63
CA SER A 24 17.13 -9.71 -5.86
C SER A 24 16.42 -8.50 -6.46
N ALA A 25 16.36 -8.39 -7.80
CA ALA A 25 15.62 -7.33 -8.46
C ALA A 25 14.13 -7.35 -8.11
N GLN A 26 13.51 -8.54 -8.16
CA GLN A 26 12.09 -8.69 -7.82
C GLN A 26 11.83 -8.37 -6.34
N SER A 27 12.63 -8.93 -5.43
CA SER A 27 12.49 -8.61 -4.00
C SER A 27 12.66 -7.12 -3.70
N GLY A 28 13.57 -6.44 -4.42
CA GLY A 28 13.73 -5.00 -4.33
C GLY A 28 12.52 -4.22 -4.87
N ALA A 29 11.93 -4.66 -5.99
CA ALA A 29 10.70 -4.08 -6.53
C ALA A 29 9.53 -4.25 -5.56
N ASP A 30 9.33 -5.46 -5.04
CA ASP A 30 8.27 -5.80 -4.09
C ASP A 30 8.38 -4.92 -2.83
N ALA A 31 9.58 -4.81 -2.26
CA ALA A 31 9.83 -3.97 -1.11
C ALA A 31 9.54 -2.49 -1.41
N ALA A 32 9.99 -1.98 -2.56
CA ALA A 32 9.77 -0.59 -2.94
C ALA A 32 8.28 -0.27 -3.17
N ALA A 33 7.53 -1.17 -3.83
CA ALA A 33 6.10 -1.02 -4.05
C ALA A 33 5.31 -1.04 -2.73
N LEU A 34 5.61 -2.00 -1.84
CA LEU A 34 5.01 -2.06 -0.51
C LEU A 34 5.29 -0.80 0.30
N ALA A 35 6.52 -0.28 0.26
CA ALA A 35 6.89 0.95 0.95
C ALA A 35 6.07 2.16 0.48
N ALA A 36 5.89 2.29 -0.84
CA ALA A 36 5.12 3.38 -1.43
C ALA A 36 3.65 3.34 -0.96
N ALA A 37 3.05 2.16 -1.03
CA ALA A 37 1.66 1.95 -0.61
C ALA A 37 1.48 2.13 0.91
N GLN A 38 2.46 1.69 1.73
CA GLN A 38 2.45 1.89 3.18
C GLN A 38 2.53 3.37 3.56
N GLU A 39 3.45 4.15 2.99
CA GLU A 39 3.54 5.59 3.26
C GLU A 39 2.23 6.30 2.88
N SER A 40 1.67 5.98 1.71
CA SER A 40 0.39 6.55 1.28
C SER A 40 -0.74 6.22 2.26
N ARG A 41 -0.84 4.96 2.70
CA ARG A 41 -1.79 4.49 3.72
C ARG A 41 -1.64 5.28 5.03
N ASP A 42 -0.42 5.41 5.52
CA ASP A 42 -0.15 6.02 6.82
C ASP A 42 -0.44 7.53 6.79
N ARG A 43 -0.23 8.18 5.63
CA ARG A 43 -0.56 9.61 5.42
C ARG A 43 -2.04 9.88 5.26
N PHE A 44 -2.86 8.87 4.95
CA PHE A 44 -4.30 9.04 4.78
C PHE A 44 -5.04 9.32 6.12
N ALA A 45 -4.40 9.10 7.27
CA ALA A 45 -5.00 9.28 8.58
C ALA A 45 -5.61 10.68 8.80
N GLU A 46 -4.90 11.72 8.35
CA GLU A 46 -5.34 13.11 8.50
C GLU A 46 -6.57 13.42 7.65
N GLU A 47 -6.60 12.92 6.41
CA GLU A 47 -7.74 13.07 5.50
C GLU A 47 -8.97 12.31 6.02
N LEU A 48 -8.76 11.08 6.51
CA LEU A 48 -9.80 10.27 7.11
C LEU A 48 -10.44 10.96 8.32
N LEU A 49 -9.62 11.52 9.22
CA LEU A 49 -10.10 12.25 10.40
C LEU A 49 -10.86 13.52 10.02
N THR A 50 -10.34 14.29 9.06
CA THR A 50 -10.93 15.57 8.63
C THR A 50 -12.34 15.39 8.05
N ASN A 51 -12.57 14.29 7.34
CA ASN A 51 -13.83 14.03 6.65
C ASN A 51 -14.69 12.96 7.36
N PHE A 52 -14.27 12.49 8.53
CA PHE A 52 -14.83 11.30 9.19
C PHE A 52 -16.35 11.35 9.35
N PHE A 53 -16.87 12.51 9.73
CA PHE A 53 -18.29 12.75 9.97
C PHE A 53 -19.04 13.34 8.77
N MET A 54 -18.40 13.44 7.61
CA MET A 54 -19.10 13.87 6.40
C MET A 54 -20.07 12.77 5.93
N PRO A 55 -21.34 13.11 5.65
CA PRO A 55 -22.33 12.15 5.18
C PRO A 55 -21.82 11.36 3.96
N GLY A 56 -21.90 10.03 4.02
CA GLY A 56 -21.47 9.13 2.94
C GLY A 56 -19.95 8.96 2.77
N TYR A 57 -19.11 9.69 3.50
CA TYR A 57 -17.65 9.57 3.35
C TYR A 57 -17.13 8.19 3.76
N LEU A 58 -17.52 7.70 4.94
CA LEU A 58 -17.10 6.38 5.44
C LEU A 58 -17.58 5.24 4.53
N ASP A 59 -18.79 5.34 3.98
CA ASP A 59 -19.31 4.36 3.03
C ASP A 59 -18.45 4.31 1.76
N ASN A 60 -18.13 5.47 1.18
CA ASN A 60 -17.26 5.56 0.00
C ASN A 60 -15.86 4.98 0.24
N ILE A 61 -15.29 5.21 1.42
CA ILE A 61 -13.92 4.78 1.75
C ILE A 61 -13.85 3.29 2.09
N PHE A 62 -14.79 2.77 2.89
CA PHE A 62 -14.72 1.40 3.41
C PHE A 62 -15.53 0.38 2.62
N ASN A 63 -16.58 0.81 1.90
CA ASN A 63 -17.41 -0.07 1.06
C ASN A 63 -17.23 0.19 -0.45
N GLY A 64 -16.56 1.29 -0.82
CA GLY A 64 -16.32 1.68 -2.20
C GLY A 64 -14.93 1.34 -2.74
N SER A 65 -14.39 2.25 -3.54
CA SER A 65 -13.07 2.14 -4.16
C SER A 65 -12.23 3.34 -3.75
N PRO A 66 -11.60 3.30 -2.56
CA PRO A 66 -10.86 4.44 -2.05
C PRO A 66 -9.67 4.75 -2.97
N VAL A 67 -9.31 6.04 -3.01
CA VAL A 67 -8.08 6.53 -3.62
C VAL A 67 -7.39 7.36 -2.57
N GLY A 68 -6.20 6.92 -2.14
CA GLY A 68 -5.43 7.66 -1.15
C GLY A 68 -4.48 8.69 -1.76
N PRO A 69 -3.68 9.33 -0.90
CA PRO A 69 -2.77 10.39 -1.31
C PRO A 69 -1.67 9.87 -2.23
N VAL A 70 -1.35 10.63 -3.27
CA VAL A 70 -0.28 10.32 -4.25
C VAL A 70 1.10 10.67 -3.65
N ILE A 71 1.40 10.08 -2.49
CA ILE A 71 2.62 10.25 -1.71
C ILE A 71 3.13 8.86 -1.34
N GLY A 72 4.36 8.54 -1.73
CA GLY A 72 4.93 7.21 -1.44
C GLY A 72 6.26 6.94 -2.16
N CYS A 73 6.52 7.63 -3.27
CA CYS A 73 7.73 7.37 -4.06
C CYS A 73 9.06 7.68 -3.33
N ALA A 74 9.05 8.57 -2.35
CA ALA A 74 10.24 8.78 -1.51
C ALA A 74 10.55 7.55 -0.63
N ALA A 75 9.52 6.91 -0.06
CA ALA A 75 9.67 5.67 0.70
C ALA A 75 10.08 4.51 -0.22
N ALA A 76 9.51 4.45 -1.43
CA ALA A 76 9.90 3.50 -2.47
C ALA A 76 11.39 3.58 -2.77
N GLN A 77 11.93 4.78 -3.00
CA GLN A 77 13.35 5.00 -3.27
C GLN A 77 14.22 4.52 -2.11
N GLN A 78 13.89 4.91 -0.88
CA GLN A 78 14.67 4.50 0.29
C GLN A 78 14.73 2.99 0.47
N LEU A 79 13.62 2.29 0.21
CA LEU A 79 13.56 0.84 0.37
C LEU A 79 14.16 0.11 -0.83
N ALA A 80 14.07 0.66 -2.04
CA ALA A 80 14.79 0.21 -3.22
C ALA A 80 16.31 0.23 -2.96
N ASP A 81 16.84 1.37 -2.52
CA ASP A 81 18.28 1.56 -2.29
C ASP A 81 18.82 0.55 -1.26
N LYS A 82 18.06 0.30 -0.19
CA LYS A 82 18.40 -0.71 0.84
C LYS A 82 18.40 -2.15 0.33
N ASN A 83 17.72 -2.42 -0.79
CA ASN A 83 17.67 -3.72 -1.45
C ASN A 83 18.60 -3.82 -2.67
N GLY A 84 19.51 -2.85 -2.85
CA GLY A 84 20.49 -2.88 -3.95
C GLY A 84 19.86 -2.68 -5.33
N VAL A 85 18.72 -1.99 -5.40
CA VAL A 85 18.05 -1.60 -6.64
C VAL A 85 17.77 -0.10 -6.63
N ASP A 86 17.78 0.52 -7.79
CA ASP A 86 17.39 1.92 -7.98
C ASP A 86 16.01 1.97 -8.62
N VAL A 87 15.12 2.85 -8.12
CA VAL A 87 13.87 3.15 -8.84
C VAL A 87 14.23 3.85 -10.15
N LYS A 88 13.67 3.38 -11.27
CA LYS A 88 13.92 3.96 -12.59
C LYS A 88 13.36 5.39 -12.67
N PRO A 89 13.86 6.24 -13.60
CA PRO A 89 13.24 7.54 -13.87
C PRO A 89 11.76 7.38 -14.21
N ASN A 90 10.88 8.10 -13.49
CA ASN A 90 9.43 7.95 -13.56
C ASN A 90 8.93 6.51 -13.27
N GLY A 91 9.74 5.70 -12.58
CA GLY A 91 9.46 4.29 -12.30
C GLY A 91 8.51 4.07 -11.12
N CYS A 92 8.29 5.08 -10.27
CA CYS A 92 7.26 5.00 -9.23
C CYS A 92 6.03 5.81 -9.64
N LYS A 93 4.86 5.16 -9.68
CA LYS A 93 3.59 5.77 -10.08
C LYS A 93 2.49 5.29 -9.16
N ALA A 94 1.64 6.21 -8.70
CA ALA A 94 0.38 5.80 -8.08
C ALA A 94 -0.52 5.14 -9.14
N LEU A 95 -1.32 4.17 -8.69
CA LEU A 95 -2.40 3.63 -9.48
C LEU A 95 -3.42 4.75 -9.74
N GLY A 96 -3.92 4.82 -10.98
CA GLY A 96 -4.94 5.78 -11.37
C GLY A 96 -6.34 5.17 -11.29
N GLY A 97 -7.36 6.03 -11.44
CA GLY A 97 -8.76 5.59 -11.51
C GLY A 97 -9.32 5.23 -10.15
N THR A 98 -9.74 3.97 -9.99
CA THR A 98 -10.49 3.45 -8.83
C THR A 98 -9.65 2.53 -7.94
N SER A 99 -8.32 2.62 -8.00
CA SER A 99 -7.43 1.76 -7.23
C SER A 99 -6.42 2.58 -6.46
N TRP A 100 -6.36 2.34 -5.15
CA TRP A 100 -5.33 2.88 -4.29
C TRP A 100 -4.12 1.96 -4.28
N GLY A 101 -2.97 2.45 -4.75
CA GLY A 101 -1.74 1.68 -4.77
C GLY A 101 -0.63 2.35 -5.56
N PHE A 102 0.47 1.64 -5.74
CA PHE A 102 1.63 2.10 -6.51
C PHE A 102 2.25 0.97 -7.32
N THR A 103 2.69 1.30 -8.53
CA THR A 103 3.57 0.46 -9.35
C THR A 103 4.99 1.05 -9.30
N VAL A 104 5.97 0.20 -9.06
CA VAL A 104 7.39 0.59 -8.97
C VAL A 104 8.25 -0.26 -9.89
N ASP A 105 8.90 0.40 -10.84
CA ASP A 105 9.92 -0.14 -11.74
C ASP A 105 11.31 0.12 -11.16
N VAL A 106 12.09 -0.93 -10.98
CA VAL A 106 13.45 -0.86 -10.41
C VAL A 106 14.49 -1.47 -11.35
N ARG A 107 15.75 -1.15 -11.08
CA ARG A 107 16.92 -1.73 -11.74
C ARG A 107 18.02 -2.04 -10.73
N THR A 108 18.69 -3.18 -10.80
CA THR A 108 19.77 -3.51 -9.86
C THR A 108 20.93 -2.53 -9.94
N GLN A 109 21.55 -2.25 -8.79
CA GLN A 109 22.77 -1.45 -8.72
C GLN A 109 23.96 -2.20 -9.29
N GLU A 110 24.00 -3.53 -9.08
CA GLU A 110 25.03 -4.42 -9.60
C GLU A 110 24.58 -5.16 -10.89
N PRO A 111 25.51 -5.48 -11.80
CA PRO A 111 25.22 -6.30 -12.97
C PRO A 111 24.95 -7.77 -12.62
N MET A 112 24.34 -8.51 -13.56
CA MET A 112 23.97 -9.92 -13.39
C MET A 112 25.15 -10.90 -13.43
N GLY A 113 26.38 -10.43 -13.67
CA GLY A 113 27.55 -11.29 -13.67
C GLY A 113 28.85 -10.51 -13.69
N ASP A 114 29.84 -11.00 -12.93
CA ASP A 114 31.23 -10.56 -13.02
C ASP A 114 31.90 -11.27 -14.20
N ASN A 115 32.27 -10.54 -15.27
CA ASN A 115 33.32 -10.81 -16.29
C ASN A 115 33.59 -12.24 -16.83
N ILE A 116 32.78 -13.24 -16.48
CA ILE A 116 32.99 -14.66 -16.80
C ILE A 116 32.18 -15.04 -18.04
N LEU A 117 31.01 -14.41 -18.23
CA LEU A 117 30.19 -14.55 -19.43
C LEU A 117 30.29 -13.27 -20.27
N PRO A 118 30.98 -13.32 -21.42
CA PRO A 118 31.09 -12.16 -22.31
C PRO A 118 29.71 -11.60 -22.65
N GLY A 119 29.51 -10.29 -22.45
CA GLY A 119 28.26 -9.59 -22.78
C GLY A 119 27.18 -9.56 -21.69
N THR A 120 27.51 -9.94 -20.44
CA THR A 120 26.62 -9.76 -19.26
C THR A 120 27.16 -8.77 -18.23
N GLU A 121 28.36 -8.27 -18.46
CA GLU A 121 29.18 -7.46 -17.55
C GLU A 121 28.52 -6.12 -17.20
N ASP A 122 27.72 -5.56 -18.12
CA ASP A 122 26.99 -4.30 -17.93
C ASP A 122 25.46 -4.50 -17.80
N LYS A 123 24.98 -5.75 -17.84
CA LYS A 123 23.54 -6.03 -17.83
C LYS A 123 23.02 -6.08 -16.40
N LYS A 124 22.26 -5.05 -16.03
CA LYS A 124 21.52 -4.97 -14.78
C LYS A 124 20.15 -5.62 -14.93
N ALA A 125 19.64 -6.20 -13.85
CA ALA A 125 18.29 -6.73 -13.80
C ALA A 125 17.28 -5.62 -13.60
N GLU A 126 16.10 -5.77 -14.19
CA GLU A 126 14.96 -4.91 -13.98
C GLU A 126 13.80 -5.76 -13.49
N ALA A 127 12.97 -5.16 -12.64
CA ALA A 127 11.77 -5.78 -12.11
C ALA A 127 10.72 -4.69 -11.86
N THR A 128 9.48 -5.12 -11.87
CA THR A 128 8.33 -4.27 -11.58
C THR A 128 7.49 -4.97 -10.54
N ALA A 129 6.95 -4.21 -9.60
CA ALA A 129 5.98 -4.69 -8.64
C ALA A 129 4.88 -3.66 -8.45
N THR A 130 3.68 -4.14 -8.16
CA THR A 130 2.54 -3.31 -7.81
C THR A 130 2.06 -3.68 -6.42
N ALA A 131 1.80 -2.67 -5.58
CA ALA A 131 1.19 -2.86 -4.27
C ALA A 131 -0.10 -2.05 -4.20
N VAL A 132 -1.13 -2.64 -3.60
CA VAL A 132 -2.46 -2.05 -3.41
C VAL A 132 -2.76 -1.86 -1.93
N VAL A 133 -3.57 -0.84 -1.65
CA VAL A 133 -4.12 -0.54 -0.33
C VAL A 133 -5.61 -0.82 -0.37
N GLU A 134 -6.10 -1.66 0.55
CA GLU A 134 -7.49 -2.11 0.58
C GLU A 134 -8.10 -1.94 1.98
N PRO A 135 -9.39 -1.56 2.07
CA PRO A 135 -10.11 -1.54 3.34
C PRO A 135 -10.10 -2.92 4.02
N ARG A 136 -9.84 -2.93 5.33
CA ARG A 136 -10.01 -4.11 6.21
C ARG A 136 -11.30 -4.07 7.00
N CYS A 137 -11.88 -2.88 7.10
CA CYS A 137 -13.12 -2.63 7.82
C CYS A 137 -14.26 -2.47 6.83
N MET A 138 -15.47 -2.72 7.33
CA MET A 138 -16.72 -2.48 6.62
C MET A 138 -17.51 -1.45 7.40
N PHE A 139 -18.04 -0.43 6.72
CA PHE A 139 -18.89 0.56 7.35
C PHE A 139 -20.36 0.13 7.24
N LYS A 140 -21.10 0.23 8.34
CA LYS A 140 -22.54 0.03 8.37
C LYS A 140 -23.18 1.37 8.74
N PRO A 141 -23.88 2.05 7.82
CA PRO A 141 -24.60 3.26 8.17
C PRO A 141 -25.63 2.96 9.26
N ALA A 142 -25.88 3.92 10.15
CA ALA A 142 -27.01 3.83 11.06
C ALA A 142 -28.30 3.70 10.24
N GLU A 143 -29.24 2.87 10.69
CA GLU A 143 -30.55 2.86 10.07
C GLU A 143 -31.19 4.23 10.31
N ASP A 144 -31.69 4.86 9.25
CA ASP A 144 -32.53 6.05 9.36
C ASP A 144 -33.86 5.57 9.94
N ASP A 145 -33.94 5.48 11.27
CA ASP A 145 -35.19 5.44 11.98
C ASP A 145 -35.86 6.78 11.72
N GLY A 146 -36.66 6.83 10.64
CA GLY A 146 -37.41 8.00 10.19
C GLY A 146 -38.44 8.56 11.19
N GLU A 147 -38.21 8.42 12.48
CA GLU A 147 -38.78 9.25 13.53
C GLU A 147 -38.05 10.61 13.49
N SER A 148 -38.50 11.45 12.55
CA SER A 148 -38.58 12.88 12.85
C SER A 148 -39.39 13.01 14.14
N GLU A 149 -38.68 13.04 15.27
CA GLU A 149 -39.22 13.38 16.58
C GLU A 149 -40.18 14.55 16.40
N GLU A 150 -41.43 14.29 16.76
CA GLU A 150 -42.52 15.22 16.67
C GLU A 150 -42.16 16.47 17.47
N ASN A 151 -41.97 17.59 16.76
CA ASN A 151 -42.28 18.95 17.23
C ASN A 151 -41.83 19.25 18.68
N PRO A 152 -40.59 19.71 18.93
CA PRO A 152 -40.11 19.91 20.30
C PRO A 152 -40.99 20.94 21.01
N GLU A 153 -41.48 20.59 22.20
CA GLU A 153 -42.07 21.55 23.12
C GLU A 153 -41.04 22.66 23.40
N PRO A 154 -41.43 23.96 23.31
CA PRO A 154 -40.48 25.04 23.47
C PRO A 154 -40.08 25.18 24.94
N GLY A 155 -38.91 24.65 25.33
CA GLY A 155 -38.44 24.84 26.71
C GLY A 155 -37.15 24.18 27.18
N GLU A 156 -36.59 23.18 26.49
CA GLU A 156 -35.35 22.54 26.94
C GLU A 156 -34.24 22.71 25.90
N GLU A 157 -33.18 23.44 26.28
CA GLU A 157 -31.91 23.45 25.57
C GLU A 157 -31.21 22.11 25.82
N GLY A 158 -31.74 21.04 25.23
CA GLY A 158 -31.06 19.77 25.12
C GLY A 158 -29.92 19.91 24.12
N GLU A 159 -28.69 19.65 24.55
CA GLU A 159 -27.58 19.49 23.62
C GLU A 159 -27.96 18.36 22.64
N GLU A 160 -28.23 18.69 21.37
CA GLU A 160 -28.45 17.70 20.32
C GLU A 160 -27.18 16.83 20.24
N GLU A 161 -27.24 15.62 20.80
CA GLU A 161 -26.14 14.68 20.67
C GLU A 161 -26.00 14.37 19.18
N PRO A 162 -24.82 14.58 18.58
CA PRO A 162 -24.62 14.31 17.16
C PRO A 162 -24.97 12.85 16.89
N SER A 163 -25.94 12.61 16.01
CA SER A 163 -26.31 11.26 15.61
C SER A 163 -25.06 10.54 15.07
N LEU A 164 -24.75 9.39 15.67
CA LEU A 164 -23.58 8.62 15.28
C LEU A 164 -23.73 8.17 13.82
N PRO A 165 -22.69 8.30 12.98
CA PRO A 165 -22.80 8.04 11.55
C PRO A 165 -23.12 6.57 11.21
N GLY A 166 -22.89 5.65 12.15
CA GLY A 166 -23.06 4.22 11.97
C GLY A 166 -22.05 3.42 12.80
N GLU A 167 -21.75 2.20 12.36
CA GLU A 167 -20.75 1.31 12.96
C GLU A 167 -19.63 1.00 11.94
N LEU A 168 -18.37 1.19 12.33
CA LEU A 168 -17.22 0.72 11.55
C LEU A 168 -16.73 -0.62 12.11
N VAL A 169 -16.89 -1.70 11.35
CA VAL A 169 -16.57 -3.06 11.79
C VAL A 169 -15.25 -3.52 11.20
N CYS A 170 -14.23 -3.67 12.03
CA CYS A 170 -12.89 -4.10 11.66
C CYS A 170 -12.59 -5.49 12.23
N ASN A 171 -12.25 -6.47 11.39
CA ASN A 171 -11.99 -7.87 11.82
C ASN A 171 -13.11 -8.43 12.74
N GLY A 172 -14.37 -8.07 12.51
CA GLY A 172 -15.52 -8.50 13.30
C GLY A 172 -15.73 -7.78 14.63
N ARG A 173 -15.01 -6.68 14.89
CA ARG A 173 -15.22 -5.82 16.08
C ARG A 173 -15.63 -4.42 15.64
N GLY A 174 -16.66 -3.87 16.25
CA GLY A 174 -17.05 -2.48 16.08
C GLY A 174 -16.01 -1.53 16.67
N LEU A 175 -15.74 -0.44 15.97
CA LEU A 175 -14.96 0.69 16.45
C LEU A 175 -15.88 1.70 17.11
N ASP A 176 -15.46 2.26 18.24
CA ASP A 176 -16.15 3.37 18.90
C ASP A 176 -16.01 4.65 18.07
N LEU A 177 -17.13 5.23 17.66
CA LEU A 177 -17.20 6.41 16.78
C LEU A 177 -17.65 7.67 17.52
N ASP A 178 -17.59 7.70 18.85
CA ASP A 178 -17.93 8.87 19.66
C ASP A 178 -17.16 10.13 19.20
N PRO A 179 -17.85 11.17 18.69
CA PRO A 179 -17.20 12.42 18.26
C PRO A 179 -16.43 13.14 19.36
N LYS A 180 -16.83 12.98 20.63
CA LYS A 180 -16.18 13.63 21.79
C LYS A 180 -14.89 12.90 22.19
N ASN A 181 -14.72 11.63 21.82
CA ASN A 181 -13.59 10.80 22.20
C ASN A 181 -13.13 9.86 21.06
N LEU A 182 -13.14 10.35 19.82
CA LEU A 182 -12.78 9.53 18.67
C LEU A 182 -11.28 9.20 18.70
N VAL A 183 -10.97 7.93 18.91
CA VAL A 183 -9.60 7.40 18.84
C VAL A 183 -9.54 6.37 17.72
N LEU A 184 -9.00 6.79 16.58
CA LEU A 184 -8.74 5.86 15.48
C LEU A 184 -7.55 4.94 15.80
N PRO A 185 -7.64 3.64 15.46
CA PRO A 185 -6.48 2.77 15.50
C PRO A 185 -5.49 3.16 14.41
N ASP A 186 -4.31 2.52 14.45
CA ASP A 186 -3.32 2.66 13.38
C ASP A 186 -3.92 2.33 12.00
N MET A 187 -3.47 3.02 10.95
CA MET A 187 -4.01 2.84 9.59
C MET A 187 -3.84 1.41 9.08
N SER A 188 -2.86 0.64 9.58
CA SER A 188 -2.70 -0.79 9.26
C SER A 188 -3.81 -1.70 9.80
N VAL A 189 -4.57 -1.23 10.81
CA VAL A 189 -5.79 -1.89 11.30
C VAL A 189 -6.95 -1.64 10.36
N LEU A 190 -7.03 -0.42 9.81
CA LEU A 190 -8.11 0.03 8.93
C LEU A 190 -7.91 -0.42 7.48
N PHE A 191 -6.66 -0.47 7.02
CA PHE A 191 -6.28 -0.75 5.64
C PHE A 191 -5.10 -1.72 5.58
N SER A 192 -5.19 -2.72 4.71
CA SER A 192 -4.09 -3.63 4.40
C SER A 192 -3.31 -3.13 3.21
N VAL A 193 -2.01 -3.38 3.21
CA VAL A 193 -1.15 -3.21 2.03
C VAL A 193 -0.69 -4.60 1.60
N ARG A 194 -0.83 -4.91 0.31
CA ARG A 194 -0.36 -6.18 -0.26
C ARG A 194 0.16 -5.98 -1.67
N LEU A 195 0.98 -6.91 -2.15
CA LEU A 195 1.31 -6.98 -3.57
C LEU A 195 0.05 -7.35 -4.37
N ALA A 196 -0.12 -6.70 -5.52
CA ALA A 196 -1.05 -7.18 -6.52
C ALA A 196 -0.46 -8.45 -7.14
N GLU A 197 -1.29 -9.48 -7.26
CA GLU A 197 -0.95 -10.66 -8.05
C GLU A 197 -1.15 -10.29 -9.53
N ASP A 198 -0.17 -10.62 -10.38
CA ASP A 198 -0.27 -10.53 -11.84
C ASP A 198 -1.09 -11.69 -12.42
#